data_AF-A0A2L2TDE4-F1
#
_entry.id   AF-A0A2L2TDE4-F1
#
_cell.length_a   1.000
_cell.length_b   1.000
_cell.length_c   1.000
_cell.angle_alpha   90.00
_cell.angle_beta   90.00
_cell.angle_gamma   90.00
#
_symmetry.space_group_name_H-M   'P 1'
#
loop_
_entity.id
_entity.type
_entity.pdbx_description
1 polymer ?
#
loop_
_entity_poly.entity_id
_entity_poly.type
_entity_poly.pdbx_seq_one_letter_code
_entity_poly.pdbx_strand_id
1 'polypeptide(L)'
;MSFPTKGDILSVPAYNLEAEQNAMEIQWSQSFRTRTARYYFVNARNQSKGGVDVLMYIQDRFYKDSNSNDFIGRLPGARQEGGSWVVEINDRFQYGQKNKTGDGRWVALHDKDNKPYQHRFMIVTMQGRLSETAKNLARSFGAGEIADQVSKLGNNFISDYLHTF
;
A
#
# COMPACT_ATOMS: atom_id res chain seq x y z
N MET A 1 -6.81 -6.22 18.31
CA MET A 1 -7.07 -5.91 16.89
C MET A 1 -5.73 -5.83 16.16
N SER A 2 -5.45 -6.75 15.24
CA SER A 2 -4.14 -6.92 14.59
C SER A 2 -3.91 -6.07 13.33
N PHE A 3 -4.95 -5.42 12.79
CA PHE A 3 -4.84 -4.59 11.59
C PHE A 3 -4.37 -3.16 11.89
N PRO A 4 -3.73 -2.45 10.94
CA PRO A 4 -3.26 -1.07 11.13
C PRO A 4 -4.42 -0.08 11.38
N THR A 5 -4.20 0.85 12.32
CA THR A 5 -5.15 1.90 12.74
C THR A 5 -4.50 3.27 12.79
N LYS A 6 -5.30 4.34 12.69
CA LYS A 6 -4.82 5.72 12.87
C LYS A 6 -4.09 5.85 14.22
N GLY A 7 -2.94 6.52 14.22
CA GLY A 7 -2.07 6.68 15.39
C GLY A 7 -1.08 5.52 15.62
N ASP A 8 -1.18 4.42 14.86
CA ASP A 8 -0.15 3.36 14.92
C ASP A 8 1.18 3.86 14.36
N ILE A 9 2.29 3.37 14.91
CA ILE A 9 3.64 3.69 14.46
C ILE A 9 4.15 2.58 13.54
N LEU A 10 4.48 2.94 12.30
CA LEU A 10 5.06 2.04 11.32
C LEU A 10 6.56 2.29 11.16
N SER A 11 7.34 1.22 11.15
CA SER A 11 8.69 1.19 10.61
C SER A 11 8.63 0.74 9.16
N VAL A 12 8.86 1.67 8.25
CA VAL A 12 8.85 1.48 6.80
C VAL A 12 10.30 1.42 6.33
N PRO A 13 10.77 0.31 5.72
CA PRO A 13 12.11 0.25 5.12
C PRO A 13 12.35 1.47 4.23
N ALA A 14 13.52 2.09 4.33
CA ALA A 14 13.88 3.20 3.45
C ALA A 14 14.13 2.68 2.03
N TYR A 15 13.92 3.54 1.03
CA TYR A 15 14.19 3.18 -0.35
C TYR A 15 15.65 2.74 -0.54
N ASN A 16 15.84 1.65 -1.26
CA ASN A 16 17.11 1.16 -1.75
C ASN A 16 16.93 0.61 -3.18
N LEU A 17 18.03 0.23 -3.84
CA LEU A 17 17.96 -0.29 -5.22
C LEU A 17 17.19 -1.62 -5.33
N GLU A 18 17.17 -2.45 -4.29
CA GLU A 18 16.42 -3.72 -4.28
C GLU A 18 14.91 -3.48 -4.30
N ALA A 19 14.43 -2.35 -3.77
CA ALA A 19 13.02 -1.98 -3.82
C ALA A 19 12.47 -1.86 -5.25
N GLU A 20 13.33 -1.63 -6.25
CA GLU A 20 12.94 -1.62 -7.66
C GLU A 20 12.36 -2.97 -8.13
N GLN A 21 12.80 -4.08 -7.54
CA GLN A 21 12.24 -5.41 -7.81
C GLN A 21 10.79 -5.54 -7.35
N ASN A 22 10.37 -4.69 -6.41
CA ASN A 22 9.04 -4.67 -5.85
C ASN A 22 8.24 -3.44 -6.31
N ALA A 23 8.67 -2.79 -7.39
CA ALA A 23 7.93 -1.70 -8.03
C ALA A 23 6.85 -2.23 -8.98
N MET A 24 5.73 -1.52 -9.06
CA MET A 24 4.64 -1.82 -9.99
C MET A 24 3.96 -0.55 -10.49
N GLU A 25 3.38 -0.63 -11.68
CA GLU A 25 2.51 0.41 -12.21
C GLU A 25 1.06 0.03 -12.01
N ILE A 26 0.29 0.94 -11.40
CA ILE A 26 -1.13 0.77 -11.20
C ILE A 26 -1.85 1.72 -12.13
N GLN A 27 -2.65 1.16 -13.03
CA GLN A 27 -3.48 1.90 -13.96
C GLN A 27 -4.95 1.88 -13.50
N TRP A 28 -5.64 3.01 -13.58
CA TRP A 28 -7.07 3.14 -13.30
C TRP A 28 -7.74 4.17 -14.22
N SER A 29 -9.07 4.22 -14.20
CA SER A 29 -9.85 5.24 -14.90
C SER A 29 -10.41 6.24 -13.89
N GLN A 30 -10.27 7.53 -14.18
CA GLN A 30 -10.79 8.62 -13.35
C GLN A 30 -11.13 9.82 -14.24
N SER A 31 -12.34 10.35 -14.12
CA SER A 31 -12.83 11.48 -14.93
C SER A 31 -12.70 11.23 -16.43
N PHE A 32 -13.10 10.03 -16.89
CA PHE A 32 -13.00 9.57 -18.28
C PHE A 32 -11.58 9.52 -18.86
N ARG A 33 -10.55 9.59 -18.01
CA ARG A 33 -9.14 9.48 -18.43
C ARG A 33 -8.49 8.29 -17.75
N THR A 34 -7.64 7.61 -18.50
CA THR A 34 -6.70 6.65 -17.95
C THR A 34 -5.63 7.39 -17.16
N ARG A 35 -5.43 6.97 -15.91
CA ARG A 35 -4.37 7.42 -15.03
C ARG A 35 -3.45 6.24 -14.75
N THR A 36 -2.17 6.51 -14.56
CA THR A 36 -1.18 5.54 -14.12
C THR A 36 -0.30 6.19 -13.07
N ALA A 37 0.14 5.41 -12.09
CA ALA A 37 1.16 5.82 -11.15
C ALA A 37 1.99 4.62 -10.74
N ARG A 38 3.27 4.88 -10.49
CA ARG A 38 4.23 3.89 -10.00
C ARG A 38 4.20 3.82 -8.48
N TYR A 39 4.09 2.61 -7.96
CA TYR A 39 4.08 2.28 -6.54
C TYR A 39 5.16 1.26 -6.22
N TYR A 40 5.58 1.23 -4.96
CA TYR A 40 6.46 0.24 -4.39
C TYR A 40 5.67 -0.60 -3.39
N PHE A 41 5.82 -1.92 -3.49
CA PHE A 41 5.35 -2.86 -2.48
C PHE A 41 6.36 -2.93 -1.35
N VAL A 42 5.92 -2.58 -0.15
CA VAL A 42 6.78 -2.48 1.03
C VAL A 42 6.19 -3.31 2.15
N ASN A 43 7.03 -4.12 2.79
CA ASN A 43 6.69 -4.76 4.05
C ASN A 43 7.09 -3.84 5.20
N ALA A 44 6.12 -3.13 5.78
CA ALA A 44 6.32 -2.30 6.96
C ALA A 44 6.08 -3.12 8.25
N ARG A 45 6.56 -2.61 9.39
CA ARG A 45 6.37 -3.23 10.70
C ARG A 45 5.60 -2.30 11.62
N ASN A 46 4.48 -2.75 12.18
CA ASN A 46 3.70 -1.95 13.13
C ASN A 46 4.30 -2.08 14.54
N GLN A 47 5.10 -1.10 14.93
CA GLN A 47 5.78 -1.07 16.24
C GLN A 47 4.76 -0.99 17.39
N SER A 48 3.67 -0.26 17.21
CA SER A 48 2.59 -0.13 18.21
C SER A 48 1.86 -1.45 18.49
N LYS A 49 1.99 -2.43 17.58
CA LYS A 49 1.32 -3.74 17.67
C LYS A 49 2.30 -4.91 17.73
N GLY A 50 3.47 -4.70 18.33
CA GLY A 50 4.45 -5.76 18.56
C GLY A 50 5.25 -6.17 17.32
N GLY A 51 5.39 -5.28 16.34
CA GLY A 51 6.21 -5.53 15.15
C GLY A 51 5.55 -6.44 14.11
N VAL A 52 4.22 -6.55 14.11
CA VAL A 52 3.49 -7.31 13.09
C VAL A 52 3.71 -6.71 11.70
N ASP A 53 3.78 -7.57 10.68
CA ASP A 53 3.88 -7.16 9.28
C ASP A 53 2.66 -6.32 8.87
N VAL A 54 2.91 -5.30 8.08
CA VAL A 54 1.90 -4.45 7.45
C VAL A 54 2.28 -4.29 5.99
N LEU A 55 1.44 -4.84 5.12
CA LEU A 55 1.55 -4.58 3.69
C LEU A 55 1.30 -3.10 3.43
N MET A 56 2.25 -2.46 2.75
CA MET A 56 2.18 -1.05 2.40
C MET A 56 2.48 -0.84 0.91
N TYR A 57 1.68 0.01 0.27
CA TYR A 57 2.00 0.57 -1.03
C TYR A 57 2.39 2.03 -0.87
N ILE A 58 3.52 2.41 -1.46
CA ILE A 58 3.99 3.79 -1.43
C ILE A 58 4.26 4.28 -2.84
N GLN A 59 3.68 5.42 -3.21
CA GLN A 59 3.88 6.00 -4.54
C GLN A 59 5.31 6.55 -4.67
N ASP A 60 5.89 6.47 -5.87
CA ASP A 60 7.29 6.82 -6.16
C ASP A 60 7.75 8.14 -5.51
N ARG A 61 7.00 9.24 -5.72
CA ARG A 61 7.30 10.57 -5.17
C ARG A 61 7.29 10.67 -3.64
N PHE A 62 6.68 9.70 -2.95
CA PHE A 62 6.65 9.62 -1.49
C PHE A 62 7.80 8.74 -0.97
N TYR A 63 8.36 7.87 -1.79
CA TYR A 63 9.32 6.85 -1.35
C TYR A 63 10.75 7.06 -1.80
N LYS A 64 10.93 7.39 -3.08
CA LYS A 64 12.24 7.42 -3.74
C LYS A 64 12.76 8.85 -3.91
N ASP A 65 11.87 9.78 -4.25
CA ASP A 65 12.24 11.17 -4.48
C ASP A 65 12.38 11.94 -3.16
N SER A 66 13.60 12.02 -2.62
CA SER A 66 13.90 12.78 -1.39
C SER A 66 13.75 14.31 -1.54
N ASN A 67 13.73 14.81 -2.78
CA ASN A 67 13.52 16.23 -3.06
C ASN A 67 12.03 16.61 -3.08
N SER A 68 11.14 15.63 -3.24
CA SER A 68 9.70 15.81 -3.16
C SER A 68 9.25 16.36 -1.81
N ASN A 69 8.32 17.31 -1.83
CA ASN A 69 7.66 17.81 -0.61
C ASN A 69 6.79 16.75 0.08
N ASP A 70 6.42 15.70 -0.66
CA ASP A 70 5.61 14.58 -0.19
C ASP A 70 6.45 13.38 0.28
N PHE A 71 7.78 13.48 0.24
CA PHE A 71 8.67 12.41 0.67
C PHE A 71 8.35 11.95 2.10
N ILE A 72 8.37 10.64 2.35
CA ILE A 72 8.01 10.02 3.64
C ILE A 72 8.79 10.61 4.82
N GLY A 73 10.06 10.97 4.62
CA GLY A 73 10.88 11.62 5.64
C GLY A 73 10.48 13.06 5.98
N ARG A 74 9.53 13.66 5.23
CA ARG A 74 8.95 14.99 5.51
C ARG A 74 7.58 14.91 6.17
N LEU A 75 7.05 13.72 6.42
CA LEU A 75 5.80 13.59 7.17
C LEU A 75 5.99 14.11 8.60
N PRO A 76 4.95 14.71 9.22
CA PRO A 76 5.03 15.16 10.61
C PRO A 76 5.44 14.01 11.54
N GLY A 77 6.47 14.24 12.35
CA GLY A 77 6.99 13.24 13.29
C GLY A 77 7.81 12.11 12.64
N ALA A 78 8.03 12.13 11.33
CA ALA A 78 8.89 11.16 10.67
C ALA A 78 10.33 11.26 11.19
N ARG A 79 10.92 10.11 11.49
CA ARG A 79 12.33 10.01 11.87
C ARG A 79 12.98 8.80 11.22
N GLN A 80 14.27 8.91 10.95
CA GLN A 80 15.05 7.80 10.40
C GLN A 80 15.65 6.99 11.54
N GLU A 81 15.46 5.67 11.51
CA GLU A 81 16.07 4.71 12.42
C GLU A 81 16.75 3.61 11.63
N GLY A 82 18.08 3.66 11.58
CA GLY A 82 18.87 2.76 10.73
C GLY A 82 18.40 2.82 9.28
N GLY A 83 18.06 1.66 8.72
CA GLY A 83 17.57 1.52 7.34
C GLY A 83 16.08 1.77 7.14
N SER A 84 15.37 2.38 8.09
CA SER A 84 13.92 2.58 8.05
C SER A 84 13.48 4.00 8.38
N TRP A 85 12.34 4.41 7.84
CA TRP A 85 11.55 5.54 8.30
C TRP A 85 10.53 5.09 9.33
N VAL A 86 10.50 5.75 10.47
CA VAL A 86 9.49 5.55 11.50
C VAL A 86 8.49 6.68 11.42
N VAL A 87 7.24 6.34 11.15
CA VAL A 87 6.15 7.28 10.84
C VAL A 87 4.86 6.87 11.54
N GLU A 88 4.05 7.84 11.91
CA GLU A 88 2.70 7.61 12.44
C GLU A 88 1.68 7.51 11.30
N ILE A 89 0.75 6.56 11.38
CA ILE A 89 -0.42 6.51 10.48
C ILE A 89 -1.33 7.68 10.80
N ASN A 90 -1.26 8.72 9.98
CA ASN A 90 -2.10 9.92 10.06
C ASN A 90 -2.99 10.08 8.81
N ASP A 91 -3.64 11.23 8.66
CA ASP A 91 -4.58 11.54 7.58
C ASP A 91 -3.98 11.58 6.16
N ARG A 92 -2.64 11.52 6.04
CA ARG A 92 -1.93 11.36 4.75
C ARG A 92 -2.00 9.95 4.20
N PHE A 93 -2.28 8.96 5.05
CA PHE A 93 -2.39 7.57 4.66
C PHE A 93 -3.84 7.23 4.27
N GLN A 94 -3.96 6.25 3.39
CA GLN A 94 -5.20 5.57 3.09
C GLN A 94 -5.03 4.07 3.32
N TYR A 95 -6.12 3.31 3.28
CA TYR A 95 -6.04 1.86 3.41
C TYR A 95 -7.01 1.15 2.46
N GLY A 96 -6.64 -0.06 2.10
CA GLY A 96 -7.58 -1.06 1.58
C GLY A 96 -7.75 -2.19 2.59
N GLN A 97 -8.77 -3.02 2.40
CA GLN A 97 -9.10 -4.15 3.25
C GLN A 97 -9.88 -5.19 2.43
N LYS A 98 -9.73 -6.46 2.80
CA LYS A 98 -10.41 -7.57 2.13
C LYS A 98 -11.93 -7.51 2.31
N ASN A 99 -12.39 -7.03 3.46
CA ASN A 99 -13.81 -6.96 3.80
C ASN A 99 -14.08 -5.84 4.82
N LYS A 100 -15.37 -5.61 5.12
CA LYS A 100 -15.83 -4.53 6.00
C LYS A 100 -15.38 -4.65 7.46
N THR A 101 -14.92 -5.81 7.91
CA THR A 101 -14.46 -6.02 9.30
C THR A 101 -13.00 -5.60 9.51
N GLY A 102 -12.30 -5.17 8.45
CA GLY A 102 -10.89 -4.78 8.51
C GLY A 102 -9.90 -5.92 8.33
N ASP A 103 -10.38 -7.12 7.99
CA ASP A 103 -9.52 -8.25 7.66
C ASP A 103 -8.61 -7.91 6.47
N GLY A 104 -7.36 -8.37 6.52
CA GLY A 104 -6.35 -8.09 5.50
C GLY A 104 -6.12 -6.60 5.23
N ARG A 105 -6.37 -5.70 6.19
CA ARG A 105 -6.17 -4.26 5.97
C ARG A 105 -4.69 -3.93 5.75
N TRP A 106 -4.43 -3.17 4.70
CA TRP A 106 -3.11 -2.75 4.25
C TRP A 106 -3.08 -1.24 4.03
N VAL A 107 -1.90 -0.64 3.97
CA VAL A 107 -1.71 0.83 3.99
C VAL A 107 -1.27 1.35 2.63
N ALA A 108 -1.72 2.55 2.26
CA ALA A 108 -1.27 3.30 1.10
C ALA A 108 -0.74 4.67 1.53
N LEU A 109 0.43 5.06 1.04
CA LEU A 109 0.92 6.44 1.10
C LEU A 109 1.11 6.95 -0.33
N HIS A 110 0.21 7.84 -0.75
CA HIS A 110 0.13 8.29 -2.13
C HIS A 110 -0.68 9.59 -2.24
N ASP A 111 -0.75 10.13 -3.46
CA ASP A 111 -1.61 11.27 -3.76
C ASP A 111 -3.09 10.90 -3.59
N LYS A 112 -3.79 11.55 -2.65
CA LYS A 112 -5.20 11.30 -2.33
C LYS A 112 -6.17 11.77 -3.43
N ASP A 113 -5.69 12.58 -4.38
CA ASP A 113 -6.48 12.93 -5.57
C ASP A 113 -6.55 11.75 -6.55
N ASN A 114 -5.65 10.78 -6.43
CA ASN A 114 -5.76 9.52 -7.15
C ASN A 114 -6.85 8.66 -6.50
N LYS A 115 -7.82 8.23 -7.30
CA LYS A 115 -8.92 7.35 -6.87
C LYS A 115 -8.85 5.96 -7.52
N PRO A 116 -7.74 5.21 -7.42
CA PRO A 116 -7.73 3.82 -7.81
C PRO A 116 -8.61 3.00 -6.87
N TYR A 117 -9.30 2.01 -7.43
CA TYR A 117 -10.01 1.00 -6.65
C TYR A 117 -9.02 0.10 -5.89
N GLN A 118 -9.36 -0.29 -4.66
CA GLN A 118 -8.46 -1.04 -3.79
C GLN A 118 -8.02 -2.40 -4.37
N HIS A 119 -8.91 -3.11 -5.08
CA HIS A 119 -8.58 -4.42 -5.67
C HIS A 119 -7.44 -4.35 -6.69
N ARG A 120 -7.24 -3.20 -7.34
CA ARG A 120 -6.22 -3.04 -8.38
C ARG A 120 -4.82 -3.26 -7.82
N PHE A 121 -4.55 -2.78 -6.61
CA PHE A 121 -3.27 -3.00 -5.93
C PHE A 121 -2.98 -4.48 -5.75
N MET A 122 -3.97 -5.23 -5.26
CA MET A 122 -3.84 -6.65 -4.99
C MET A 122 -3.73 -7.48 -6.27
N ILE A 123 -4.53 -7.18 -7.30
CA ILE A 123 -4.44 -7.87 -8.59
C ILE A 123 -3.10 -7.63 -9.26
N VAL A 124 -2.66 -6.37 -9.36
CA VAL A 124 -1.38 -6.03 -9.96
C VAL A 124 -0.23 -6.70 -9.20
N THR A 125 -0.35 -6.82 -7.88
CA THR A 125 0.64 -7.55 -7.06
C THR A 125 0.69 -9.03 -7.39
N MET A 126 -0.47 -9.69 -7.53
CA MET A 126 -0.53 -11.12 -7.85
C MET A 126 -0.09 -11.43 -9.29
N GLN A 127 -0.49 -10.59 -10.25
CA GLN A 127 -0.19 -10.76 -11.67
C GLN A 127 1.19 -10.22 -12.08
N GLY A 128 1.74 -9.30 -11.29
CA GLY A 128 3.00 -8.62 -11.57
C GLY A 128 4.24 -9.50 -11.40
N ARG A 129 5.38 -8.94 -11.83
CA ARG A 129 6.72 -9.54 -11.70
C ARG A 129 7.37 -9.18 -10.36
N LEU A 130 6.60 -9.24 -9.27
CA LEU A 130 7.15 -9.03 -7.93
C LEU A 130 7.80 -10.32 -7.41
N SER A 131 8.67 -10.16 -6.41
CA SER A 131 9.28 -11.27 -5.68
C SER A 131 8.23 -12.21 -5.08
N GLU A 132 8.57 -13.50 -4.93
CA GLU A 132 7.64 -14.48 -4.34
C GLU A 132 7.32 -14.15 -2.87
N THR A 133 8.28 -13.56 -2.14
CA THR A 133 8.06 -13.03 -0.79
C THR A 133 6.99 -11.94 -0.77
N ALA A 134 7.02 -11.00 -1.72
CA ALA A 134 6.00 -9.97 -1.83
C ALA A 134 4.61 -10.57 -2.16
N LYS A 135 4.55 -11.55 -3.07
CA LYS A 135 3.30 -12.26 -3.38
C LYS A 135 2.75 -13.03 -2.18
N ASN A 136 3.62 -13.70 -1.42
CA ASN A 136 3.22 -14.41 -0.20
C ASN A 136 2.70 -13.47 0.89
N LEU A 137 3.34 -12.31 1.07
CA LEU A 137 2.82 -11.28 1.96
C LEU A 137 1.46 -10.76 1.45
N ALA A 138 1.31 -10.48 0.16
CA ALA A 138 0.02 -10.06 -0.38
C ALA A 138 -1.09 -11.10 -0.17
N ARG A 139 -0.78 -12.38 -0.34
CA ARG A 139 -1.72 -13.49 -0.06
C ARG A 139 -2.17 -13.49 1.40
N SER A 140 -1.29 -13.24 2.37
CA SER A 140 -1.69 -13.18 3.79
C SER A 140 -2.62 -11.99 4.12
N PHE A 141 -2.65 -10.98 3.25
CA PHE A 141 -3.59 -9.84 3.31
C PHE A 141 -4.82 -10.03 2.40
N GLY A 142 -5.03 -11.22 1.82
CA GLY A 142 -6.23 -11.56 1.05
C GLY A 142 -6.13 -11.32 -0.45
N ALA A 143 -4.94 -11.04 -1.01
CA ALA A 143 -4.80 -10.78 -2.44
C ALA A 143 -5.24 -11.95 -3.34
N GLY A 144 -5.04 -13.20 -2.89
CA GLY A 144 -5.48 -14.38 -3.62
C GLY A 144 -7.01 -14.47 -3.72
N GLU A 145 -7.70 -14.23 -2.60
CA GLU A 145 -9.17 -14.25 -2.57
C GLU A 145 -9.76 -13.11 -3.41
N ILE A 146 -9.15 -11.92 -3.39
CA ILE A 146 -9.56 -10.80 -4.24
C ILE A 146 -9.38 -11.13 -5.73
N ALA A 147 -8.24 -11.72 -6.11
CA ALA A 147 -7.99 -12.15 -7.49
C ALA A 147 -9.02 -13.20 -7.96
N ASP A 148 -9.34 -14.16 -7.09
CA ASP A 148 -10.36 -15.18 -7.37
C ASP A 148 -11.77 -14.58 -7.49
N GLN A 149 -12.12 -13.62 -6.64
CA GLN A 149 -13.43 -12.95 -6.71
C GLN A 149 -13.58 -12.15 -8.00
N VAL A 150 -12.54 -11.40 -8.40
CA VAL A 150 -12.59 -10.61 -9.64
C VAL A 150 -12.64 -11.51 -10.88
N SER A 151 -11.90 -12.63 -10.89
CA SER A 151 -11.96 -13.58 -12.01
C SER A 151 -13.34 -14.25 -12.14
N LYS A 152 -14.00 -14.58 -11.02
CA LYS A 152 -15.32 -15.24 -11.00
C LYS A 152 -16.49 -14.30 -11.27
N LEU A 153 -16.44 -13.07 -10.75
CA LEU A 153 -17.57 -12.14 -10.81
C LEU A 153 -17.53 -11.22 -12.05
N GLY A 154 -16.40 -11.15 -12.76
CA GLY A 154 -16.25 -10.27 -13.91
C GLY A 154 -16.60 -8.80 -13.58
N ASN A 155 -17.17 -8.07 -14.55
CA ASN A 155 -17.51 -6.65 -14.43
C ASN A 155 -18.52 -6.30 -13.31
N ASN A 156 -19.08 -7.29 -12.59
CA ASN A 156 -20.05 -7.08 -11.50
C ASN A 156 -19.41 -7.01 -10.11
N PHE A 157 -18.08 -7.07 -10.00
CA PHE A 157 -17.39 -6.82 -8.73
C PHE A 157 -17.53 -5.34 -8.32
N ILE A 158 -18.35 -5.08 -7.29
CA ILE A 158 -18.42 -3.74 -6.66
C ILE A 158 -17.12 -3.54 -5.92
N SER A 159 -16.24 -2.75 -6.51
CA SER A 159 -15.02 -2.36 -5.84
C SER A 159 -15.16 -1.07 -5.07
N ASP A 160 -14.63 -1.06 -3.86
CA ASP A 160 -14.43 0.16 -3.10
C ASP A 160 -13.16 0.90 -3.54
N TYR A 161 -13.18 2.21 -3.36
CA TYR A 161 -11.96 3.03 -3.33
C TYR A 161 -11.18 2.76 -2.04
N LEU A 162 -9.96 3.29 -1.97
CA LEU A 162 -9.22 3.30 -0.71
C LEU A 162 -9.96 4.18 0.32
N HIS A 163 -9.94 3.71 1.57
CA HIS A 163 -10.53 4.40 2.71
C HIS A 163 -9.51 5.35 3.36
N THR A 164 -10.00 6.36 4.07
CA THR A 164 -9.16 7.23 4.91
C THR A 164 -9.16 6.72 6.35
N PHE A 165 -8.03 6.88 7.04
CA PHE A 165 -7.86 6.54 8.45
C PHE A 165 -8.63 7.46 9.40
#